data_AF-A0A1J5IU75-F1
#
_entry.id   AF-A0A1J5IU75-F1
#
_cell.length_a   1.000
_cell.length_b   1.000
_cell.length_c   1.000
_cell.angle_alpha   90.00
_cell.angle_beta   90.00
_cell.angle_gamma   90.00
#
_symmetry.space_group_name_H-M   'P 1'
#
loop_
_entity.id
_entity.type
_entity.pdbx_description
1 polymer ?
#
loop_
_entity_poly.entity_id
_entity_poly.type
_entity_poly.pdbx_seq_one_letter_code
_entity_poly.pdbx_strand_id
1 'polypeptide(L)'
;MIPGEMIVQDGEIELNGGRETIEVVVANSGDRPIQVGSHYHFFETNTGLVFDRELAKGFRLDIPAGTAVRFEPGQKRRVQLVKVAGKQIIYGFNQLVMGSLGGQDELSN
;
A
#
# COMPACT_ATOMS: atom_id res chain seq x y z
N MET A 1 -22.51 -16.70 29.86
CA MET A 1 -21.89 -15.36 29.86
C MET A 1 -20.39 -15.59 29.97
N ILE A 2 -19.65 -15.19 28.94
CA ILE A 2 -18.20 -15.37 28.84
C ILE A 2 -17.57 -13.98 29.00
N PRO A 3 -16.92 -13.68 30.14
CA PRO A 3 -16.25 -12.40 30.32
C PRO A 3 -15.26 -12.11 29.19
N GLY A 4 -15.46 -11.00 28.50
CA GLY A 4 -14.61 -10.58 27.37
C GLY A 4 -15.04 -11.10 25.99
N GLU A 5 -16.19 -11.78 25.87
CA GLU A 5 -16.70 -12.15 24.55
C GLU A 5 -17.09 -10.91 23.72
N MET A 6 -16.72 -10.94 22.43
CA MET A 6 -17.16 -9.95 21.46
C MET A 6 -18.35 -10.50 20.69
N ILE A 7 -19.48 -9.81 20.78
CA ILE A 7 -20.65 -10.07 19.94
C ILE A 7 -20.62 -9.03 18.83
N VAL A 8 -20.04 -9.42 17.69
CA VAL A 8 -19.96 -8.55 16.51
C VAL A 8 -21.26 -8.61 15.72
N GLN A 9 -21.58 -7.52 15.02
CA GLN A 9 -22.70 -7.52 14.08
C GLN A 9 -22.32 -8.30 12.83
N ASP A 10 -23.32 -8.91 12.18
CA ASP A 10 -23.13 -9.51 10.86
C ASP A 10 -22.81 -8.42 9.82
N GLY A 11 -21.96 -8.76 8.86
CA GLY A 11 -21.58 -7.87 7.76
C GLY A 11 -20.10 -7.90 7.44
N GLU A 12 -19.70 -7.05 6.49
CA GLU A 12 -18.31 -6.85 6.08
C GLU A 12 -17.93 -5.38 6.23
N ILE A 13 -16.65 -5.12 6.52
CA ILE A 13 -16.10 -3.77 6.58
C ILE A 13 -15.33 -3.53 5.29
N GLU A 14 -15.85 -2.64 4.44
CA GLU A 14 -15.14 -2.19 3.24
C GLU A 14 -13.88 -1.39 3.64
N LEU A 15 -12.73 -1.81 3.14
CA LEU A 15 -11.47 -1.11 3.34
C LEU A 15 -11.21 -0.14 2.19
N ASN A 16 -10.76 1.05 2.52
CA ASN A 16 -10.36 2.08 1.55
C ASN A 16 -11.42 2.42 0.47
N GLY A 17 -12.71 2.21 0.76
CA GLY A 17 -13.82 2.46 -0.16
C GLY A 17 -13.80 3.86 -0.76
N GLY A 18 -14.20 3.95 -2.03
CA GLY A 18 -14.26 5.21 -2.80
C GLY A 18 -12.91 5.79 -3.22
N ARG A 19 -11.78 5.17 -2.88
CA ARG A 19 -10.46 5.66 -3.30
C ARG A 19 -10.02 5.07 -4.64
N GLU A 20 -9.26 5.87 -5.37
CA GLU A 20 -8.62 5.44 -6.63
C GLU A 20 -7.70 4.24 -6.37
N THR A 21 -7.88 3.18 -7.15
CA THR A 21 -7.04 1.99 -7.12
C THR A 21 -6.46 1.70 -8.50
N ILE A 22 -5.28 1.08 -8.50
CA ILE A 22 -4.61 0.59 -9.70
C ILE A 22 -4.10 -0.82 -9.44
N GLU A 23 -3.87 -1.55 -10.52
CA GLU A 23 -3.32 -2.90 -10.44
C GLU A 23 -1.95 -2.96 -11.11
N VAL A 24 -0.98 -3.52 -10.40
CA VAL A 24 0.42 -3.59 -10.84
C VAL A 24 0.92 -5.01 -10.72
N VAL A 25 1.65 -5.47 -11.75
CA VAL A 25 2.33 -6.75 -11.71
C VAL A 25 3.77 -6.54 -11.25
N VAL A 26 4.12 -7.19 -10.15
CA VAL A 26 5.39 -7.01 -9.44
C VAL A 26 6.16 -8.32 -9.44
N ALA A 27 7.43 -8.29 -9.81
CA ALA A 27 8.33 -9.43 -9.78
C ALA A 27 9.51 -9.18 -8.85
N ASN A 28 9.87 -10.16 -8.02
CA ASN A 28 11.11 -10.12 -7.25
C ASN A 28 12.25 -10.74 -8.06
N SER A 29 13.18 -9.90 -8.54
CA SER A 29 14.38 -10.33 -9.27
C SER A 29 15.56 -10.67 -8.34
N GLY A 30 15.41 -10.45 -7.03
CA GLY A 30 16.41 -10.76 -6.03
C GLY A 30 16.45 -12.25 -5.65
N ASP A 31 17.51 -12.60 -4.92
CA ASP A 31 17.76 -13.93 -4.36
C ASP A 31 17.17 -14.14 -2.95
N ARG A 32 16.59 -13.08 -2.37
CA ARG A 32 16.01 -13.06 -1.03
C ARG A 32 14.55 -12.61 -1.08
N PRO A 33 13.73 -13.10 -0.15
CA PRO A 33 12.33 -12.68 -0.07
C PRO A 33 12.22 -11.21 0.34
N ILE A 34 11.24 -10.51 -0.24
CA ILE A 34 10.94 -9.11 0.05
C ILE A 34 9.50 -9.03 0.57
N GLN A 35 9.29 -8.31 1.66
CA GLN A 35 7.96 -8.09 2.22
C GLN A 35 7.67 -6.59 2.31
N VAL A 36 6.52 -6.17 1.78
CA VAL A 36 6.10 -4.77 1.74
C VAL A 36 4.83 -4.59 2.56
N GLY A 37 4.87 -3.69 3.53
CA GLY A 37 3.76 -3.39 4.42
C GLY A 37 2.69 -2.48 3.81
N SER A 38 1.48 -2.52 4.38
CA SER A 38 0.29 -1.78 3.93
C SER A 38 0.50 -0.28 3.66
N HIS A 39 1.34 0.40 4.44
CA HIS A 39 1.50 1.87 4.41
C HIS A 39 2.84 2.36 3.83
N TYR A 40 3.64 1.46 3.27
CA TYR A 40 4.87 1.85 2.61
C TYR A 40 4.56 2.50 1.25
N HIS A 41 5.22 3.61 0.91
CA HIS A 41 5.04 4.25 -0.40
C HIS A 41 5.57 3.34 -1.51
N PHE A 42 4.67 2.77 -2.32
CA PHE A 42 4.99 1.60 -3.14
C PHE A 42 6.07 1.90 -4.21
N PHE A 43 6.08 3.13 -4.75
CA PHE A 43 7.13 3.67 -5.62
C PHE A 43 8.56 3.51 -5.06
N GLU A 44 8.72 3.62 -3.75
CA GLU A 44 10.02 3.62 -3.08
C GLU A 44 10.39 2.22 -2.55
N THR A 45 9.64 1.17 -2.91
CA THR A 45 9.95 -0.19 -2.45
C THR A 45 11.29 -0.69 -3.03
N ASN A 46 11.82 -1.75 -2.41
CA ASN A 46 13.12 -2.34 -2.72
C ASN A 46 13.38 -2.46 -4.24
N THR A 47 14.60 -2.12 -4.68
CA THR A 47 15.01 -2.13 -6.10
C THR A 47 15.02 -3.52 -6.74
N GLY A 48 15.07 -4.59 -5.93
CA GLY A 48 14.85 -5.96 -6.39
C GLY A 48 13.41 -6.26 -6.82
N LEU A 49 12.45 -5.37 -6.53
CA LEU A 49 11.11 -5.44 -7.10
C LEU A 49 11.06 -4.71 -8.44
N VAL A 50 10.68 -5.45 -9.48
CA VAL A 50 10.54 -5.00 -10.86
C VAL A 50 9.06 -4.83 -11.18
N PHE A 51 8.67 -3.59 -11.47
CA PHE A 51 7.33 -3.15 -11.87
C PHE A 51 7.41 -1.74 -12.45
N ASP A 52 6.32 -1.23 -13.00
CA ASP A 52 6.23 0.16 -13.44
C ASP A 52 6.15 1.09 -12.21
N ARG A 53 7.27 1.74 -11.89
CA ARG A 53 7.37 2.58 -10.70
C ARG A 53 6.51 3.83 -10.81
N GLU A 54 6.49 4.49 -11.96
CA GLU A 54 5.76 5.77 -12.09
C GLU A 54 4.27 5.59 -11.85
N LEU A 55 3.69 4.45 -12.26
CA LEU A 55 2.30 4.11 -11.92
C LEU A 55 2.06 4.03 -10.41
N ALA A 56 3.03 3.57 -9.63
CA ALA A 56 2.90 3.38 -8.18
C ALA A 56 3.17 4.66 -7.35
N LYS A 57 3.50 5.79 -7.99
CA LYS A 57 3.80 7.04 -7.29
C LYS A 57 2.55 7.63 -6.65
N GLY A 58 2.59 7.83 -5.34
CA GLY A 58 1.45 8.26 -4.53
C GLY A 58 0.48 7.14 -4.18
N PHE A 59 0.87 5.87 -4.35
CA PHE A 59 0.07 4.71 -4.00
C PHE A 59 0.73 3.84 -2.92
N ARG A 60 -0.10 3.11 -2.19
CA ARG A 60 0.29 2.08 -1.20
C ARG A 60 -0.50 0.80 -1.43
N LEU A 61 -0.14 -0.32 -0.81
CA LEU A 61 -0.90 -1.57 -0.95
C LEU A 61 -2.34 -1.41 -0.46
N ASP A 62 -3.28 -1.92 -1.25
CA ASP A 62 -4.70 -1.96 -0.90
C ASP A 62 -5.03 -3.21 -0.08
N ILE A 63 -4.52 -3.25 1.14
CA ILE A 63 -4.65 -4.37 2.08
C ILE A 63 -4.99 -3.85 3.48
N PRO A 64 -5.51 -4.71 4.39
CA PRO A 64 -5.79 -4.30 5.75
C PRO A 64 -4.58 -3.67 6.45
N ALA A 65 -4.81 -2.62 7.23
CA ALA A 65 -3.75 -1.93 7.95
C ALA A 65 -2.96 -2.89 8.85
N GLY A 66 -1.63 -2.72 8.89
CA GLY A 66 -0.73 -3.61 9.65
C GLY A 66 -0.36 -4.92 8.95
N THR A 67 -1.01 -5.28 7.83
CA THR A 67 -0.63 -6.45 7.03
C THR A 67 0.43 -6.12 5.98
N ALA A 68 0.92 -7.16 5.28
CA ALA A 68 1.97 -7.04 4.27
C ALA A 68 1.81 -8.08 3.16
N VAL A 69 2.37 -7.77 1.98
CA VAL A 69 2.53 -8.73 0.88
C VAL A 69 3.98 -9.19 0.80
N ARG A 70 4.17 -10.50 0.74
CA ARG A 70 5.48 -11.15 0.61
C ARG A 70 5.70 -11.64 -0.82
N PHE A 71 6.90 -11.37 -1.33
CA PHE A 71 7.39 -11.75 -2.64
C PHE A 71 8.60 -12.67 -2.48
N GLU A 72 8.45 -13.96 -2.80
CA GLU A 72 9.57 -14.92 -2.83
C GLU A 72 10.52 -14.62 -3.99
N PRO A 73 11.79 -15.07 -3.93
CA PRO A 73 12.74 -14.96 -5.05
C PRO A 73 12.16 -15.50 -6.37
N GLY A 74 12.23 -14.73 -7.45
CA GLY A 74 11.69 -15.09 -8.77
C GLY A 74 10.16 -15.03 -8.89
N GLN A 75 9.43 -14.77 -7.80
CA GLN A 75 7.97 -14.72 -7.83
C GLN A 75 7.48 -13.47 -8.57
N LYS A 76 6.48 -13.66 -9.43
CA LYS A 76 5.71 -12.60 -10.06
C LYS A 76 4.27 -12.65 -9.57
N ARG A 77 3.75 -11.52 -9.09
CA ARG A 77 2.40 -11.42 -8.51
C ARG A 77 1.75 -10.10 -8.89
N ARG A 78 0.44 -10.16 -9.11
CA ARG A 78 -0.44 -9.00 -9.30
C ARG A 78 -0.89 -8.49 -7.94
N VAL A 79 -0.75 -7.18 -7.70
CA VAL A 79 -1.18 -6.51 -6.47
C VAL A 79 -2.04 -5.31 -6.79
N GLN A 80 -3.01 -5.03 -5.93
CA GLN A 80 -3.80 -3.82 -5.98
C GLN A 80 -3.16 -2.76 -5.09
N LEU A 81 -3.07 -1.55 -5.60
CA LEU A 81 -2.59 -0.38 -4.89
C LEU A 81 -3.73 0.64 -4.78
N VAL A 82 -3.76 1.37 -3.68
CA VAL A 82 -4.72 2.44 -3.40
C VAL A 82 -3.99 3.76 -3.21
N LYS A 83 -4.58 4.85 -3.68
CA LYS A 83 -4.05 6.19 -3.55
C LYS A 83 -3.84 6.54 -2.07
N VAL A 84 -2.70 7.15 -1.76
CA VAL A 84 -2.47 7.79 -0.46
C VAL A 84 -3.48 8.93 -0.31
N ALA A 85 -4.14 9.01 0.84
CA ALA A 85 -5.14 10.04 1.14
C ALA A 85 -4.52 11.28 1.83
N GLY A 86 -5.35 12.24 2.21
CA GLY A 86 -4.93 13.50 2.85
C GLY A 86 -4.07 14.36 1.93
N LYS A 87 -3.14 15.13 2.50
CA LYS A 87 -2.29 16.08 1.75
C LYS A 87 -1.32 15.44 0.74
N GLN A 88 -1.22 14.10 0.72
CA GLN A 88 -0.28 13.34 -0.11
C GLN A 88 1.16 13.87 -0.04
N ILE A 89 1.63 14.16 1.18
CA ILE A 89 3.00 14.59 1.45
C ILE A 89 3.78 13.39 1.98
N ILE A 90 4.88 13.05 1.30
CA ILE A 90 5.67 11.86 1.56
C ILE A 90 7.10 12.25 1.89
N TYR A 91 7.58 11.85 3.07
CA TYR A 91 8.95 12.07 3.55
C TYR A 91 9.57 10.77 4.07
N GLY A 92 10.91 10.70 4.07
CA GLY A 92 11.65 9.55 4.57
C GLY A 92 11.90 8.51 3.47
N PHE A 93 11.42 7.28 3.66
CA PHE A 93 11.57 6.16 2.72
C PHE A 93 12.97 6.06 2.09
N ASN A 94 13.08 6.13 0.75
CA ASN A 94 14.35 6.19 0.03
C ASN A 94 14.67 7.61 -0.46
N GLN A 95 14.00 8.61 0.11
CA GLN A 95 14.15 10.03 -0.17
C GLN A 95 13.86 10.39 -1.63
N LEU A 96 13.06 9.59 -2.35
CA LEU A 96 12.79 9.80 -3.77
C LEU A 96 11.67 10.81 -4.02
N VAL A 97 10.80 11.06 -3.04
CA VAL A 97 9.71 12.06 -3.14
C VAL A 97 9.97 13.30 -2.29
N MET A 98 10.18 13.13 -0.97
CA MET A 98 10.52 14.21 -0.02
C MET A 98 9.64 15.47 -0.14
N GLY A 99 8.33 15.31 -0.34
CA GLY A 99 7.44 16.44 -0.57
C GLY A 99 6.02 16.06 -0.95
N SER A 100 5.26 17.06 -1.41
CA SER A 100 3.87 16.89 -1.83
C SER A 100 3.77 16.27 -3.23
N LEU A 101 2.80 15.39 -3.41
CA LEU A 101 2.38 14.85 -4.71
C LEU A 101 1.12 15.53 -5.26
N GLY A 102 0.69 16.65 -4.66
CA GLY A 102 -0.46 17.44 -5.12
C GLY A 102 -1.80 17.00 -4.53
N GLY A 103 -1.80 16.33 -3.38
CA GLY A 103 -3.03 15.95 -2.68
C GLY A 103 -3.80 17.15 -2.15
N GLN A 104 -5.13 17.02 -2.16
CA GLN A 104 -6.03 18.01 -1.58
C GLN A 104 -6.40 17.59 -0.17
N ASP A 105 -6.48 18.55 0.76
CA ASP A 105 -6.84 18.28 2.15
C ASP A 105 -8.37 18.16 2.24
N GLU A 106 -8.88 16.94 2.41
CA GLU A 106 -10.34 16.66 2.49
C GLU A 106 -11.01 17.32 3.72
N LEU A 107 -10.22 17.87 4.66
CA LEU A 107 -10.67 18.58 5.85
C LEU A 107 -10.85 20.10 5.65
N SER A 108 -10.89 20.58 4.41
CA SER A 108 -11.02 22.01 4.07
C SER A 108 -12.47 22.51 3.89
N ASN A 109 -13.48 21.69 4.21
CA ASN A 109 -14.91 22.06 4.16
C ASN A 109 -15.55 21.95 5.54
#